data_AF-A0A950G6H5-F1
#
_entry.id   AF-A0A950G6H5-F1
#
_cell.length_a   1.000
_cell.length_b   1.000
_cell.length_c   1.000
_cell.angle_alpha   90.00
_cell.angle_beta   90.00
_cell.angle_gamma   90.00
#
_symmetry.space_group_name_H-M   'P 1'
#
loop_
_entity.id
_entity.type
_entity.pdbx_description
1 polymer ?
#
loop_
_entity_poly.entity_id
_entity_poly.type
_entity_poly.pdbx_seq_one_letter_code
_entity_poly.pdbx_strand_id
1 'polypeptide(L)'
;MAMLSGSGSVGPVPAGTDRARVDYLDGWRGLAILLLLVGHFRPIPGLELGTLGVSLFFVLSGLLMGRLLFVENTPIVVFYRRRISRIIPAHLVFVLLVVAVTLALGRAFSGREVLAAALFVNNYFWPTTDTGEAVMPFGHIWSLSVEEHAYILLATLALVSRHGWIGARTALLGATAVCTAVTAFYAHWNPPGLVFTWWLRSETAAYGIVLSALLLVVPLPDGRSTRRLAAAAPLLLLAAVACFWWSVPLFLQRIAGLGLLALSLHLLPLGPAVLRRCLAWPPLCRLGKWSFSIYLWQQPFYIWVRNEQGSLWLGIAGALLAGLLSYALIEKPVRRWLNANWAALPA
;
A
#
# COMPACT_ATOMS: atom_id res chain seq x y z
N MET A 1 -25.85 -11.47 47.55
CA MET A 1 -24.39 -11.24 47.36
C MET A 1 -23.88 -12.39 46.50
N ALA A 2 -23.90 -12.34 45.16
CA ALA A 2 -23.15 -11.45 44.26
C ALA A 2 -21.63 -11.61 44.54
N MET A 3 -20.71 -12.01 43.66
CA MET A 3 -20.61 -11.86 42.20
C MET A 3 -19.41 -12.71 41.65
N LEU A 4 -19.54 -13.12 40.38
CA LEU A 4 -18.51 -13.21 39.31
C LEU A 4 -17.35 -14.23 39.40
N SER A 5 -17.47 -15.31 38.61
CA SER A 5 -16.38 -15.70 37.69
C SER A 5 -16.98 -16.14 36.35
N GLY A 6 -16.77 -15.33 35.32
CA GLY A 6 -17.22 -15.59 33.95
C GLY A 6 -16.00 -15.79 33.06
N SER A 7 -15.60 -17.05 32.86
CA SER A 7 -14.63 -17.44 31.85
C SER A 7 -15.26 -17.31 30.46
N GLY A 8 -15.07 -16.16 29.81
CA GLY A 8 -15.42 -15.96 28.42
C GLY A 8 -14.42 -16.66 27.50
N SER A 9 -14.66 -17.94 27.22
CA SER A 9 -13.98 -18.63 26.13
C SER A 9 -14.39 -17.97 24.80
N VAL A 10 -13.40 -17.43 24.10
CA VAL A 10 -13.57 -16.93 22.73
C VAL A 10 -13.83 -18.14 21.85
N GLY A 11 -15.10 -18.40 21.54
CA GLY A 11 -15.50 -19.49 20.65
C GLY A 11 -14.91 -19.32 19.24
N PRO A 12 -14.75 -20.43 18.48
CA PRO A 12 -14.19 -20.38 17.14
C PRO A 12 -15.07 -19.53 16.23
N VAL A 13 -14.44 -18.61 15.51
CA VAL A 13 -15.06 -17.75 14.51
C VAL A 13 -15.61 -18.63 13.36
N PRO A 14 -16.87 -18.50 12.94
CA PRO A 14 -17.46 -19.36 11.92
C PRO A 14 -16.73 -19.24 10.57
N ALA A 15 -16.32 -20.37 9.99
CA ALA A 15 -15.50 -20.48 8.78
C ALA A 15 -16.02 -19.72 7.53
N GLY A 16 -17.27 -19.29 7.50
CA GLY A 16 -17.84 -18.44 6.44
C GLY A 16 -17.40 -16.97 6.48
N THR A 17 -16.96 -16.45 7.64
CA THR A 17 -16.58 -15.04 7.78
C THR A 17 -15.17 -14.76 7.26
N ASP A 18 -14.26 -15.74 7.30
CA ASP A 18 -12.89 -15.55 6.83
C ASP A 18 -12.80 -15.48 5.31
N ARG A 19 -13.57 -16.29 4.57
CA ARG A 19 -13.57 -16.25 3.10
C ARG A 19 -14.15 -14.95 2.56
N ALA A 20 -15.32 -14.54 3.06
CA ALA A 20 -15.92 -13.26 2.70
C ALA A 20 -15.03 -12.07 3.10
N ARG A 21 -14.26 -12.21 4.19
CA ARG A 21 -13.29 -11.22 4.63
C ARG A 21 -12.08 -11.11 3.72
N VAL A 22 -11.54 -12.24 3.27
CA VAL A 22 -10.48 -12.26 2.27
C VAL A 22 -10.96 -11.64 0.96
N ASP A 23 -12.20 -11.92 0.55
CA ASP A 23 -12.74 -11.44 -0.73
C ASP A 23 -12.86 -9.90 -0.78
N TYR A 24 -13.44 -9.22 0.22
CA TYR A 24 -13.56 -7.76 0.14
C TYR A 24 -12.22 -7.02 0.27
N LEU A 25 -11.22 -7.61 0.93
CA LEU A 25 -9.87 -7.03 1.03
C LEU A 25 -9.11 -7.18 -0.30
N ASP A 26 -9.28 -8.32 -1.00
CA ASP A 26 -8.83 -8.46 -2.38
C ASP A 26 -9.57 -7.46 -3.28
N GLY A 27 -10.87 -7.27 -3.08
CA GLY A 27 -11.66 -6.21 -3.70
C GLY A 27 -11.08 -4.81 -3.53
N TRP A 28 -10.68 -4.46 -2.31
CA TRP A 28 -10.04 -3.19 -2.00
C TRP A 28 -8.74 -2.99 -2.79
N ARG A 29 -7.92 -4.04 -2.91
CA ARG A 29 -6.70 -4.03 -3.76
C ARG A 29 -7.04 -3.86 -5.23
N GLY A 30 -8.11 -4.51 -5.69
CA GLY A 30 -8.62 -4.41 -7.05
C GLY A 30 -9.05 -2.98 -7.37
N LEU A 31 -9.77 -2.33 -6.46
CA LEU A 31 -10.16 -0.93 -6.59
C LEU A 31 -8.91 -0.03 -6.65
N ALA A 32 -7.95 -0.25 -5.75
CA ALA A 32 -6.71 0.52 -5.69
C ALA A 32 -5.93 0.49 -7.03
N ILE A 33 -5.71 -0.70 -7.62
CA ILE A 33 -5.01 -0.79 -8.91
C ILE A 33 -5.84 -0.26 -10.07
N LEU A 34 -7.17 -0.42 -10.03
CA LEU A 34 -8.04 0.14 -11.06
C LEU A 34 -7.95 1.67 -11.09
N LEU A 35 -8.07 2.34 -9.94
CA LEU A 35 -7.94 3.79 -9.83
C LEU A 35 -6.53 4.25 -10.26
N LEU A 36 -5.49 3.49 -9.90
CA LEU A 36 -4.12 3.77 -10.33
C LEU A 36 -3.96 3.71 -11.86
N LEU A 37 -4.52 2.69 -12.52
CA LEU A 37 -4.46 2.55 -13.97
C LEU A 37 -5.24 3.66 -14.67
N VAL A 38 -6.43 4.02 -14.16
CA VAL A 38 -7.18 5.16 -14.68
C VAL A 38 -6.37 6.45 -14.51
N GLY A 39 -5.76 6.67 -13.35
CA GLY A 39 -4.92 7.84 -13.09
C GLY A 39 -3.73 7.99 -14.04
N HIS A 40 -3.14 6.90 -14.51
CA HIS A 40 -2.03 6.93 -15.47
C HIS A 40 -2.51 7.02 -16.92
N PHE A 41 -3.41 6.14 -17.35
CA PHE A 41 -3.75 5.99 -18.76
C PHE A 41 -4.90 6.91 -19.21
N ARG A 42 -5.81 7.29 -18.30
CA ARG A 42 -6.97 8.12 -18.63
C ARG A 42 -7.39 8.97 -17.42
N PRO A 43 -6.55 9.95 -17.01
CA PRO A 43 -6.81 10.75 -15.82
C PRO A 43 -8.14 11.48 -15.94
N ILE A 44 -8.90 11.54 -14.84
CA ILE A 44 -10.11 12.35 -14.75
C ILE A 44 -9.69 13.76 -14.31
N PRO A 45 -9.99 14.81 -15.10
CA PRO A 45 -9.63 16.17 -14.73
C PRO A 45 -10.12 16.53 -13.33
N GLY A 46 -9.19 17.03 -12.51
CA GLY A 46 -9.48 17.48 -11.15
C GLY A 46 -9.51 16.39 -10.08
N LEU A 47 -9.43 15.09 -10.40
CA LEU A 47 -9.41 14.03 -9.41
C LEU A 47 -8.12 13.19 -9.50
N GLU A 48 -7.32 13.19 -8.44
CA GLU A 48 -6.02 12.51 -8.39
C GLU A 48 -6.13 10.99 -8.17
N LEU A 49 -6.69 10.27 -9.13
CA LEU A 49 -6.96 8.84 -9.02
C LEU A 49 -5.71 7.97 -8.82
N GLY A 50 -4.57 8.37 -9.39
CA GLY A 50 -3.29 7.71 -9.17
C GLY A 50 -2.87 7.74 -7.70
N THR A 51 -2.87 8.94 -7.11
CA THR A 51 -2.55 9.18 -5.70
C THR A 51 -3.55 8.48 -4.77
N LEU A 52 -4.84 8.53 -5.08
CA LEU A 52 -5.89 7.83 -4.34
C LEU A 52 -5.71 6.31 -4.37
N GLY A 53 -5.41 5.74 -5.55
CA GLY A 53 -5.13 4.31 -5.70
C GLY A 53 -3.97 3.84 -4.82
N VAL A 54 -2.85 4.58 -4.81
CA VAL A 54 -1.72 4.29 -3.92
C VAL A 54 -2.10 4.46 -2.45
N SER A 55 -2.89 5.48 -2.11
CA SER A 55 -3.34 5.72 -0.74
C SER A 55 -4.21 4.57 -0.20
N LEU A 56 -5.03 3.95 -1.06
CA LEU A 56 -5.79 2.74 -0.73
C LEU A 56 -4.86 1.55 -0.44
N PHE A 57 -3.75 1.40 -1.17
CA PHE A 57 -2.74 0.39 -0.87
C PHE A 57 -2.06 0.65 0.47
N PHE A 58 -1.66 1.88 0.76
CA PHE A 58 -1.01 2.25 2.03
C PHE A 58 -1.88 1.95 3.25
N VAL A 59 -3.14 2.37 3.26
CA VAL A 59 -4.01 2.08 4.41
C VAL A 59 -4.28 0.59 4.55
N LEU A 60 -4.39 -0.16 3.45
CA LEU A 60 -4.53 -1.61 3.51
C LEU A 60 -3.25 -2.29 4.00
N SER A 61 -2.09 -1.84 3.57
CA SER A 61 -0.79 -2.32 4.04
C SER A 61 -0.64 -2.11 5.55
N GLY A 62 -1.04 -0.95 6.07
CA GLY A 62 -1.10 -0.68 7.50
C GLY A 62 -2.03 -1.62 8.27
N LEU A 63 -3.25 -1.84 7.76
CA LEU A 63 -4.20 -2.79 8.35
C LEU A 63 -3.64 -4.22 8.40
N LEU A 64 -3.05 -4.70 7.31
CA LEU A 64 -2.57 -6.08 7.21
C LEU A 64 -1.29 -6.30 8.01
N MET A 65 -0.29 -5.43 7.86
CA MET A 65 0.98 -5.55 8.57
C MET A 65 0.83 -5.22 10.06
N GLY A 66 0.05 -4.20 10.39
CA GLY A 66 -0.27 -3.85 11.76
C GLY A 66 -0.99 -4.97 12.50
N ARG A 67 -1.91 -5.68 11.83
CA ARG A 67 -2.57 -6.86 12.42
C ARG A 67 -1.58 -7.96 12.73
N LEU A 68 -0.71 -8.32 11.78
CA LEU A 68 0.31 -9.36 12.00
C LEU A 68 1.22 -9.01 13.18
N LEU A 69 1.67 -7.75 13.27
CA LEU A 69 2.68 -7.33 14.23
C LEU A 69 2.12 -7.02 15.62
N PHE A 70 0.99 -6.31 15.73
CA PHE A 70 0.49 -5.78 17.00
C PHE A 70 -0.74 -6.53 17.56
N VAL A 71 -1.45 -7.29 16.72
CA VAL A 71 -2.63 -8.07 17.16
C VAL A 71 -2.27 -9.55 17.26
N GLU A 72 -1.70 -10.12 16.20
CA GLU A 72 -1.34 -11.54 16.13
C GLU A 72 0.04 -11.82 16.73
N ASN A 73 0.81 -10.79 17.08
CA ASN A 73 2.18 -10.91 17.61
C ASN A 73 3.09 -11.84 16.80
N THR A 74 2.95 -11.81 15.47
CA THR A 74 3.73 -12.65 14.55
C THR A 74 5.23 -12.43 14.79
N PRO A 75 6.06 -13.50 14.86
CA PRO A 75 7.51 -13.37 14.95
C PRO A 75 8.07 -12.53 13.79
N ILE A 76 9.06 -11.66 14.07
CA ILE A 76 9.60 -10.72 13.08
C ILE A 76 10.20 -11.46 11.87
N VAL A 77 10.84 -12.60 12.10
CA VAL A 77 11.39 -13.46 11.04
C VAL A 77 10.27 -13.98 10.12
N VAL A 78 9.16 -14.48 10.70
CA VAL A 78 7.99 -14.96 9.94
C VAL A 78 7.33 -13.81 9.16
N PHE A 79 7.25 -12.62 9.76
CA PHE A 79 6.77 -11.40 9.10
C PHE A 79 7.60 -11.09 7.85
N TYR A 80 8.92 -11.01 7.95
CA TYR A 80 9.79 -10.71 6.80
C TYR A 80 9.80 -11.84 5.78
N ARG A 81 9.78 -13.12 6.17
CA ARG A 81 9.62 -14.25 5.23
C ARG A 81 8.36 -14.08 4.38
N ARG A 82 7.20 -13.81 4.99
CA ARG A 82 5.96 -13.57 4.24
C ARG A 82 6.07 -12.38 3.28
N ARG A 83 6.89 -11.38 3.63
CA ARG A 83 7.05 -10.17 2.81
C ARG A 83 8.03 -10.33 1.67
N ILE A 84 9.21 -10.87 1.96
CA ILE A 84 10.24 -11.18 0.98
C ILE A 84 9.67 -12.11 -0.09
N SER A 85 8.99 -13.21 0.28
CA SER A 85 8.40 -14.13 -0.71
C SER A 85 7.37 -13.51 -1.64
N ARG A 86 6.78 -12.38 -1.23
CA ARG A 86 5.73 -11.71 -2.00
C ARG A 86 6.25 -10.58 -2.89
N ILE A 87 7.24 -9.82 -2.43
CA ILE A 87 7.68 -8.59 -3.10
C ILE A 87 8.99 -8.81 -3.88
N ILE A 88 10.02 -9.29 -3.19
CA ILE A 88 11.40 -9.25 -3.68
C ILE A 88 11.58 -10.00 -5.01
N PRO A 89 11.10 -11.25 -5.20
CA PRO A 89 11.37 -11.98 -6.44
C PRO A 89 10.83 -11.29 -7.68
N ALA A 90 9.55 -10.91 -7.70
CA ALA A 90 8.95 -10.29 -8.87
C ALA A 90 9.48 -8.87 -9.11
N HIS A 91 9.79 -8.12 -8.03
CA HIS A 91 10.44 -6.81 -8.13
C HIS A 91 11.82 -6.89 -8.78
N LEU A 92 12.69 -7.79 -8.30
CA LEU A 92 14.04 -7.93 -8.86
C LEU A 92 14.00 -8.42 -10.30
N VAL A 93 13.11 -9.35 -10.65
CA VAL A 93 12.94 -9.77 -12.05
C VAL A 93 12.47 -8.60 -12.92
N PHE A 94 11.53 -7.78 -12.44
CA PHE A 94 11.13 -6.56 -13.15
C PHE A 94 12.32 -5.62 -13.40
N VAL A 95 13.09 -5.29 -12.35
CA VAL A 95 14.26 -4.41 -12.48
C VAL A 95 15.28 -4.97 -13.49
N LEU A 96 15.60 -6.26 -13.40
CA LEU A 96 16.54 -6.92 -14.30
C LEU A 96 16.05 -6.95 -15.74
N LEU A 97 14.77 -7.24 -15.98
CA LEU A 97 14.19 -7.26 -17.32
C LEU A 97 14.15 -5.86 -17.94
N VAL A 98 13.82 -4.83 -17.16
CA VAL A 98 13.89 -3.45 -17.65
C VAL A 98 15.32 -3.08 -18.06
N VAL A 99 16.33 -3.41 -17.25
CA VAL A 99 17.74 -3.19 -17.61
C VAL A 99 18.13 -3.95 -18.88
N ALA A 100 17.75 -5.23 -18.98
CA ALA A 100 18.03 -6.05 -20.16
C ALA A 100 17.40 -5.46 -21.44
N VAL A 101 16.16 -4.99 -21.36
CA VAL A 101 15.48 -4.32 -22.48
C VAL A 101 16.17 -3.01 -22.84
N THR A 102 16.57 -2.18 -21.87
CA THR A 102 17.29 -0.93 -22.12
C THR A 102 18.61 -1.19 -22.85
N LEU A 103 19.36 -2.20 -22.42
CA LEU A 103 20.60 -2.63 -23.08
C LEU A 103 20.36 -3.18 -24.49
N ALA A 104 19.32 -4.00 -24.69
CA ALA A 104 18.95 -4.55 -26.00
C ALA A 104 18.55 -3.46 -27.01
N LEU A 105 18.06 -2.31 -26.52
CA LEU A 105 17.76 -1.13 -27.33
C LEU A 105 18.99 -0.23 -27.57
N GLY A 106 20.18 -0.64 -27.14
CA GLY A 106 21.42 0.12 -27.31
C GLY A 106 21.49 1.40 -26.49
N ARG A 107 20.71 1.51 -25.41
CA ARG A 107 20.66 2.70 -24.56
C ARG A 107 21.52 2.51 -23.31
N ALA A 108 22.29 3.54 -22.95
CA ALA A 108 22.93 3.61 -21.65
C ALA A 108 21.88 3.82 -20.54
N PHE A 109 22.18 3.33 -19.33
CA PHE A 109 21.32 3.48 -18.16
C PHE A 109 22.14 3.88 -16.94
N SER A 110 21.49 4.57 -16.00
CA SER A 110 22.11 4.94 -14.74
C SER A 110 22.13 3.77 -13.76
N GLY A 111 23.33 3.26 -13.42
CA GLY A 111 23.48 2.25 -12.37
C GLY A 111 22.95 2.70 -11.01
N ARG A 112 22.96 4.02 -10.74
CA ARG A 112 22.39 4.62 -9.52
C ARG A 112 20.88 4.42 -9.44
N GLU A 113 20.15 4.65 -10.53
CA GLU A 113 18.70 4.45 -10.57
C GLU A 113 18.33 2.96 -10.39
N VAL A 114 19.11 2.06 -11.00
CA VAL A 114 18.93 0.61 -10.85
C VAL A 114 19.14 0.18 -9.41
N LEU A 115 20.24 0.58 -8.78
CA LEU A 115 20.51 0.26 -7.38
C LEU A 115 19.47 0.87 -6.45
N ALA A 116 19.06 2.12 -6.68
CA ALA A 116 18.06 2.78 -5.87
C ALA A 116 16.69 2.09 -5.96
N ALA A 117 16.29 1.63 -7.15
CA ALA A 117 15.08 0.84 -7.35
C ALA A 117 15.19 -0.55 -6.72
N ALA A 118 16.31 -1.26 -6.90
CA ALA A 118 16.52 -2.60 -6.36
C ALA A 118 16.53 -2.63 -4.82
N LEU A 119 17.07 -1.57 -4.19
CA LEU A 119 17.21 -1.45 -2.74
C LEU A 119 16.08 -0.66 -2.05
N PHE A 120 15.03 -0.27 -2.79
CA PHE A 120 13.89 0.49 -2.25
C PHE A 120 14.24 1.87 -1.68
N VAL A 121 15.26 2.54 -2.23
CA VAL A 121 15.71 3.86 -1.76
C VAL A 121 15.47 4.98 -2.78
N ASN A 122 14.78 4.70 -3.88
CA ASN A 122 14.56 5.66 -4.97
C ASN A 122 13.82 6.95 -4.56
N ASN A 123 13.13 6.99 -3.40
CA ASN A 123 12.55 8.23 -2.87
C ASN A 123 13.58 9.29 -2.48
N TYR A 124 14.84 8.88 -2.29
CA TYR A 124 15.93 9.75 -1.84
C TYR A 124 16.97 10.01 -2.94
N PHE A 125 16.81 9.39 -4.11
CA PHE A 125 17.70 9.57 -5.26
C PHE A 125 16.93 10.14 -6.45
N TRP A 126 17.41 11.25 -7.00
CA TRP A 126 16.82 11.83 -8.20
C TRP A 126 17.33 11.12 -9.46
N PRO A 127 16.49 10.91 -10.49
CA PRO A 127 17.00 10.62 -11.84
C PRO A 127 17.91 11.76 -12.29
N THR A 128 19.07 11.45 -12.87
CA THR A 128 19.99 12.47 -13.39
C THR A 128 19.78 12.55 -14.89
N THR A 129 19.26 13.67 -15.39
CA THR A 129 18.88 13.82 -16.81
C THR A 129 20.01 14.35 -17.69
N ASP A 130 21.09 14.85 -17.09
CA ASP A 130 22.14 15.58 -17.80
C ASP A 130 23.32 14.68 -18.23
N THR A 131 23.18 13.36 -18.05
CA THR A 131 24.24 12.38 -18.31
C THR A 131 24.14 11.70 -19.69
N GLY A 132 23.08 11.98 -20.47
CA GLY A 132 22.78 11.29 -21.72
C GLY A 132 22.28 9.84 -21.54
N GLU A 133 22.08 9.41 -20.29
CA GLU A 133 21.53 8.10 -19.93
C GLU A 133 20.00 8.08 -20.10
N ALA A 134 19.43 6.91 -20.38
CA ALA A 134 17.99 6.76 -20.40
C ALA A 134 17.39 6.87 -18.99
N VAL A 135 16.36 7.70 -18.81
CA VAL A 135 15.56 7.75 -17.59
C VAL A 135 14.84 6.42 -17.41
N MET A 136 15.12 5.72 -16.32
CA MET A 136 14.59 4.38 -16.12
C MET A 136 13.11 4.43 -15.69
N PRO A 137 12.26 3.48 -16.12
CA PRO A 137 10.83 3.46 -15.80
C PRO A 137 10.54 2.99 -14.36
N PHE A 138 11.37 3.39 -13.41
CA PHE A 138 11.30 3.02 -11.99
C PHE A 138 10.56 4.04 -11.14
N GLY A 139 10.10 5.16 -11.72
CA GLY A 139 9.47 6.25 -10.98
C GLY A 139 8.39 5.77 -10.01
N HIS A 140 7.47 4.92 -10.46
CA HIS A 140 6.39 4.37 -9.63
C HIS A 140 6.84 3.59 -8.39
N ILE A 141 8.04 2.99 -8.37
CA ILE A 141 8.57 2.19 -7.24
C ILE A 141 8.68 3.02 -5.95
N TRP A 142 8.62 4.36 -6.03
CA TRP A 142 8.57 5.24 -4.87
C TRP A 142 7.57 4.77 -3.80
N SER A 143 6.38 4.26 -4.19
CA SER A 143 5.40 3.82 -3.19
C SER A 143 5.73 2.46 -2.60
N LEU A 144 6.37 1.57 -3.36
CA LEU A 144 6.84 0.30 -2.84
C LEU A 144 7.97 0.51 -1.82
N SER A 145 8.85 1.47 -2.09
CA SER A 145 9.88 1.91 -1.17
C SER A 145 9.30 2.50 0.12
N VAL A 146 8.23 3.30 0.05
CA VAL A 146 7.50 3.75 1.24
C VAL A 146 6.96 2.57 2.05
N GLU A 147 6.41 1.54 1.40
CA GLU A 147 5.92 0.34 2.09
C GLU A 147 7.05 -0.39 2.83
N GLU A 148 8.19 -0.64 2.17
CA GLU A 148 9.33 -1.33 2.80
C GLU A 148 9.91 -0.53 3.97
N HIS A 149 10.09 0.79 3.83
CA HIS A 149 10.51 1.65 4.94
C HIS A 149 9.50 1.63 6.10
N ALA A 150 8.20 1.68 5.80
CA ALA A 150 7.17 1.60 6.82
C ALA A 150 7.11 0.22 7.48
N TYR A 151 7.42 -0.87 6.78
CA TYR A 151 7.49 -2.21 7.35
C TYR A 151 8.64 -2.34 8.34
N ILE A 152 9.81 -1.77 8.02
CA ILE A 152 10.94 -1.67 8.95
C ILE A 152 10.54 -0.86 10.19
N LEU A 153 9.88 0.28 10.00
CA LEU A 153 9.36 1.09 11.10
C LEU A 153 8.37 0.29 11.97
N LEU A 154 7.33 -0.31 11.38
CA LEU A 154 6.32 -1.08 12.13
C LEU A 154 6.93 -2.27 12.87
N ALA A 155 7.87 -3.00 12.26
CA ALA A 155 8.57 -4.12 12.92
C ALA A 155 9.39 -3.63 14.12
N THR A 156 10.05 -2.48 13.99
CA THR A 156 10.81 -1.86 15.08
C THR A 156 9.89 -1.42 16.21
N LEU A 157 8.79 -0.72 15.90
CA LEU A 157 7.79 -0.32 16.89
C LEU A 157 7.17 -1.54 17.60
N ALA A 158 6.95 -2.64 16.87
CA ALA A 158 6.48 -3.89 17.45
C ALA A 158 7.52 -4.48 18.43
N LEU A 159 8.80 -4.54 18.07
CA LEU A 159 9.87 -5.01 18.96
C LEU A 159 9.98 -4.17 20.24
N VAL A 160 10.01 -2.83 20.10
CA VAL A 160 10.02 -1.88 21.24
C VAL A 160 8.82 -2.12 22.16
N SER A 161 7.64 -2.36 21.57
CA SER A 161 6.43 -2.62 22.35
C SER A 161 6.41 -3.97 23.06
N ARG A 162 6.92 -5.03 22.43
CA ARG A 162 7.01 -6.37 23.00
C ARG A 162 8.07 -6.45 24.11
N HIS A 163 9.14 -5.67 23.99
CA HIS A 163 10.15 -5.56 25.04
C HIS A 163 9.67 -4.75 26.25
N GLY A 164 8.52 -4.06 26.13
CA GLY A 164 7.91 -3.31 27.22
C GLY A 164 8.46 -1.89 27.42
N TRP A 165 9.31 -1.38 26.51
CA TRP A 165 9.82 -0.01 26.60
C TRP A 165 8.73 1.04 26.42
N ILE A 166 7.83 0.83 25.44
CA ILE A 166 6.71 1.73 25.13
C ILE A 166 5.53 0.89 24.64
N GLY A 167 4.33 1.08 25.19
CA GLY A 167 3.14 0.37 24.72
C GLY A 167 2.83 0.63 23.23
N ALA A 168 2.32 -0.39 22.51
CA ALA A 168 2.08 -0.33 21.06
C ALA A 168 1.24 0.88 20.63
N ARG A 169 0.18 1.21 21.39
CA ARG A 169 -0.66 2.39 21.15
C ARG A 169 0.15 3.69 21.21
N THR A 170 0.98 3.86 22.24
CA THR A 170 1.82 5.06 22.42
C THR A 170 2.87 5.17 21.31
N ALA A 171 3.51 4.05 20.96
CA ALA A 171 4.50 4.00 19.88
C ALA A 171 3.88 4.39 18.52
N LEU A 172 2.72 3.84 18.17
CA LEU A 172 2.01 4.13 16.92
C LEU A 172 1.42 5.55 16.90
N LEU A 173 0.94 6.06 18.04
CA LEU A 173 0.52 7.46 18.19
C LEU A 173 1.68 8.42 17.94
N GLY A 174 2.84 8.15 18.56
CA GLY A 174 4.05 8.94 18.36
C GLY A 174 4.48 8.96 16.90
N ALA A 175 4.54 7.80 16.25
CA ALA A 175 4.87 7.72 14.82
C ALA A 175 3.86 8.45 13.92
N THR A 176 2.56 8.33 14.21
CA THR A 176 1.50 9.06 13.48
C THR A 176 1.65 10.58 13.67
N ALA A 177 1.94 11.03 14.89
CA ALA A 177 2.17 12.43 15.21
C ALA A 177 3.41 12.98 14.49
N VAL A 178 4.51 12.22 14.44
CA VAL A 178 5.72 12.61 13.69
C VAL A 178 5.41 12.75 12.21
N CYS A 179 4.76 11.76 11.56
CA CYS A 179 4.37 11.88 10.16
C CYS A 179 3.49 13.11 9.89
N THR A 180 2.59 13.42 10.82
CA THR A 180 1.69 14.59 10.73
C THR A 180 2.47 15.90 10.87
N ALA A 181 3.36 15.99 11.85
CA ALA A 181 4.20 17.17 12.09
C ALA A 181 5.13 17.46 10.91
N VAL A 182 5.77 16.42 10.35
CA VAL A 182 6.61 16.56 9.15
C VAL A 182 5.79 17.00 7.93
N THR A 183 4.58 16.45 7.75
CA THR A 183 3.68 16.86 6.67
C THR A 183 3.26 18.33 6.82
N ALA A 184 2.94 18.77 8.04
CA ALA A 184 2.62 20.16 8.34
C ALA A 184 3.82 21.09 8.10
N PHE A 185 5.02 20.66 8.53
CA PHE A 185 6.27 21.39 8.30
C PHE A 185 6.51 21.61 6.81
N TYR A 186 6.40 20.57 5.99
CA TYR A 186 6.56 20.71 4.54
C TYR A 186 5.48 21.56 3.88
N ALA A 187 4.22 21.45 4.32
CA ALA A 187 3.13 22.28 3.81
C ALA A 187 3.32 23.76 4.14
N HIS A 188 3.91 24.08 5.30
CA HIS A 188 4.12 25.45 5.75
C HIS A 188 5.37 26.09 5.14
N TRP A 189 6.52 25.42 5.24
CA TRP A 189 7.81 25.96 4.80
C TRP A 189 8.00 25.89 3.29
N ASN A 190 7.23 25.01 2.63
CA ASN A 190 7.17 24.87 1.18
C ASN A 190 8.53 25.02 0.47
N PRO A 191 9.59 24.29 0.88
CA PRO A 191 10.94 24.61 0.44
C PRO A 191 11.03 24.56 -1.09
N PRO A 192 11.75 25.50 -1.74
CA PRO A 192 11.94 25.46 -3.19
C PRO A 192 12.44 24.09 -3.64
N GLY A 193 11.72 23.46 -4.56
CA GLY A 193 11.98 22.09 -5.00
C GLY A 193 11.11 21.02 -4.34
N LEU A 194 10.67 21.16 -3.08
CA LEU A 194 9.86 20.14 -2.38
C LEU A 194 8.42 20.02 -2.91
N VAL A 195 7.88 21.10 -3.47
CA VAL A 195 6.55 21.20 -4.10
C VAL A 195 6.52 20.54 -5.47
N PHE A 196 7.66 20.60 -6.18
CA PHE A 196 7.86 19.98 -7.49
C PHE A 196 8.54 18.60 -7.37
N THR A 197 9.05 18.23 -6.19
CA THR A 197 9.50 16.87 -5.94
C THR A 197 8.29 16.01 -5.66
N TRP A 198 7.92 15.25 -6.67
CA TRP A 198 6.67 14.49 -6.79
C TRP A 198 6.29 13.58 -5.63
N TRP A 199 7.09 13.37 -4.59
CA TRP A 199 6.69 12.59 -3.42
C TRP A 199 7.42 13.12 -2.20
N LEU A 200 6.71 13.92 -1.40
CA LEU A 200 6.73 13.83 0.05
C LEU A 200 7.29 12.45 0.48
N ARG A 201 8.53 12.46 0.98
CA ARG A 201 9.35 11.25 1.22
C ARG A 201 8.68 10.30 2.23
N SER A 202 9.25 9.13 2.45
CA SER A 202 8.66 8.05 3.26
C SER A 202 8.14 8.52 4.63
N GLU A 203 8.81 9.48 5.25
CA GLU A 203 8.43 10.14 6.51
C GLU A 203 7.01 10.74 6.53
N THR A 204 6.44 11.07 5.38
CA THR A 204 5.07 11.62 5.27
C THR A 204 4.11 10.63 4.60
N ALA A 205 4.56 9.94 3.55
CA ALA A 205 3.75 8.95 2.85
C ALA A 205 3.40 7.74 3.74
N ALA A 206 4.23 7.41 4.74
CA ALA A 206 3.96 6.34 5.69
C ALA A 206 2.78 6.63 6.63
N TYR A 207 2.27 7.86 6.71
CA TYR A 207 1.16 8.25 7.58
C TYR A 207 -0.03 7.29 7.50
N GLY A 208 -0.50 6.95 6.29
CA GLY A 208 -1.64 6.05 6.11
C GLY A 208 -1.40 4.62 6.61
N ILE A 209 -0.15 4.14 6.47
CA ILE A 209 0.26 2.81 6.94
C ILE A 209 0.26 2.79 8.47
N VAL A 210 0.92 3.77 9.10
CA VAL A 210 1.06 3.85 10.56
C VAL A 210 -0.29 4.12 11.22
N LEU A 211 -1.10 5.03 10.68
CA LEU A 211 -2.42 5.33 11.20
C LEU A 211 -3.36 4.12 11.11
N SER A 212 -3.33 3.38 10.00
CA SER A 212 -4.18 2.17 9.89
C SER A 212 -3.76 1.09 10.89
N ALA A 213 -2.46 0.94 11.16
CA ALA A 213 -1.97 0.06 12.23
C ALA A 213 -2.39 0.57 13.63
N LEU A 214 -2.33 1.89 13.87
CA LEU A 214 -2.79 2.51 15.11
C LEU A 214 -4.27 2.20 15.39
N LEU A 215 -5.13 2.31 14.39
CA LEU A 215 -6.57 2.06 14.55
C LEU A 215 -6.87 0.63 15.02
N LEU A 216 -5.99 -0.35 14.78
CA LEU A 216 -6.17 -1.72 15.28
C LEU A 216 -5.93 -1.89 16.78
N VAL A 217 -5.13 -1.00 17.38
CA VAL A 217 -4.78 -1.06 18.82
C VAL A 217 -5.50 0.02 19.63
N VAL A 218 -6.29 0.88 18.96
CA VAL A 218 -7.20 1.81 19.61
C VAL A 218 -8.56 1.13 19.75
N PRO A 219 -9.08 0.96 20.98
CA PRO A 219 -10.39 0.36 21.16
C PRO A 219 -11.47 1.25 20.54
N LEU A 220 -12.40 0.62 19.82
CA LEU A 220 -13.60 1.30 19.35
C LEU A 220 -14.54 1.58 20.54
N PRO A 221 -15.33 2.67 20.52
CA PRO A 221 -16.31 2.95 21.58
C PRO A 221 -17.38 1.86 21.70
N ASP A 222 -17.90 1.58 22.89
CA ASP A 222 -18.87 0.49 23.04
C ASP A 222 -20.26 0.75 22.42
N GLY A 223 -20.93 -0.34 22.04
CA GLY A 223 -22.39 -0.40 21.85
C GLY A 223 -22.94 0.32 20.61
N ARG A 224 -23.66 1.43 20.83
CA ARG A 224 -24.40 2.15 19.77
C ARG A 224 -23.50 3.06 18.95
N SER A 225 -22.46 3.64 19.56
CA SER A 225 -21.55 4.58 18.89
C SER A 225 -20.71 3.90 17.80
N THR A 226 -20.16 2.72 18.07
CA THR A 226 -19.44 1.94 17.05
C THR A 226 -20.35 1.52 15.90
N ARG A 227 -21.60 1.13 16.17
CA ARG A 227 -22.55 0.81 15.08
C ARG A 227 -22.86 2.02 14.20
N ARG A 228 -23.01 3.22 14.79
CA ARG A 228 -23.21 4.47 14.03
C ARG A 228 -21.98 4.84 13.19
N LEU A 229 -20.78 4.79 13.79
CA LEU A 229 -19.52 5.03 13.08
C LEU A 229 -19.34 4.03 11.93
N ALA A 230 -19.59 2.75 12.18
CA ALA A 230 -19.47 1.72 11.16
C ALA A 230 -20.51 1.88 10.03
N ALA A 231 -21.74 2.28 10.36
CA ALA A 231 -22.75 2.63 9.36
C ALA A 231 -22.31 3.78 8.44
N ALA A 232 -21.48 4.70 8.95
CA ALA A 232 -20.91 5.81 8.18
C ALA A 232 -19.72 5.42 7.29
N ALA A 233 -19.22 4.18 7.33
CA ALA A 233 -18.05 3.76 6.54
C ALA A 233 -18.12 4.11 5.04
N PRO A 234 -19.26 3.96 4.33
CA PRO A 234 -19.37 4.40 2.94
C PRO A 234 -19.26 5.93 2.76
N LEU A 235 -19.86 6.70 3.67
CA LEU A 235 -19.76 8.16 3.65
C LEU A 235 -18.33 8.63 3.95
N LEU A 236 -17.62 7.96 4.87
CA LEU A 236 -16.21 8.22 5.15
C LEU A 236 -15.34 7.93 3.91
N LEU A 237 -15.64 6.86 3.16
CA LEU A 237 -14.96 6.55 1.90
C LEU A 237 -15.21 7.64 0.85
N LEU A 238 -16.46 8.10 0.69
CA LEU A 238 -16.79 9.18 -0.24
C LEU A 238 -16.13 10.51 0.15
N ALA A 239 -16.16 10.85 1.44
CA ALA A 239 -15.49 12.04 1.96
C ALA A 239 -13.97 11.97 1.76
N ALA A 240 -13.37 10.79 1.96
CA ALA A 240 -11.98 10.55 1.64
C ALA A 240 -11.68 10.79 0.15
N VAL A 241 -12.49 10.24 -0.76
CA VAL A 241 -12.33 10.45 -2.21
C VAL A 241 -12.42 11.93 -2.56
N ALA A 242 -13.35 12.67 -1.94
CA ALA A 242 -13.49 14.11 -2.15
C ALA A 242 -12.23 14.90 -1.71
N CYS A 243 -11.47 14.41 -0.72
CA CYS A 243 -10.19 15.01 -0.35
C CYS A 243 -9.11 14.92 -1.44
N PHE A 244 -9.25 14.06 -2.46
CA PHE A 244 -8.30 13.97 -3.59
C PHE A 244 -8.70 14.84 -4.79
N TRP A 245 -9.61 15.78 -4.58
CA TRP A 245 -9.93 16.81 -5.56
C TRP A 245 -8.79 17.84 -5.64
N TRP A 246 -8.44 18.28 -6.84
CA TRP A 246 -7.25 19.09 -7.13
C TRP A 246 -7.16 20.41 -6.34
N SER A 247 -8.30 20.98 -5.97
CA SER A 247 -8.34 22.24 -5.20
C SER A 247 -8.18 22.03 -3.69
N VAL A 248 -8.15 20.78 -3.22
CA VAL A 248 -7.95 20.48 -1.80
C VAL A 248 -6.46 20.61 -1.47
N PRO A 249 -6.08 21.40 -0.44
CA PRO A 249 -4.69 21.56 -0.04
C PRO A 249 -4.01 20.22 0.25
N LEU A 250 -2.76 20.05 -0.21
CA LEU A 250 -1.99 18.81 -0.05
C LEU A 250 -1.99 18.27 1.38
N PHE A 251 -1.84 19.13 2.39
CA PHE A 251 -1.91 18.74 3.79
C PHE A 251 -3.22 18.01 4.14
N LEU A 252 -4.37 18.53 3.68
CA LEU A 252 -5.66 17.91 3.92
C LEU A 252 -5.82 16.60 3.14
N GLN A 253 -5.30 16.52 1.90
CA GLN A 253 -5.29 15.26 1.16
C GLN A 253 -4.51 14.17 1.93
N ARG A 254 -3.32 14.53 2.45
CA ARG A 254 -2.38 13.61 3.11
C ARG A 254 -2.82 13.20 4.51
N ILE A 255 -3.44 14.09 5.27
CA ILE A 255 -3.84 13.82 6.66
C ILE A 255 -5.31 13.43 6.76
N ALA A 256 -6.22 14.29 6.28
CA ALA A 256 -7.66 14.04 6.37
C ALA A 256 -8.10 12.95 5.38
N GLY A 257 -7.66 13.02 4.12
CA GLY A 257 -7.99 12.03 3.10
C GLY A 257 -7.56 10.61 3.48
N LEU A 258 -6.28 10.42 3.82
CA LEU A 258 -5.78 9.11 4.27
C LEU A 258 -6.39 8.68 5.62
N GLY A 259 -6.67 9.62 6.52
CA GLY A 259 -7.32 9.32 7.80
C GLY A 259 -8.73 8.78 7.64
N LEU A 260 -9.52 9.41 6.76
CA LEU A 260 -10.86 8.96 6.40
C LEU A 260 -10.83 7.61 5.68
N LEU A 261 -9.86 7.36 4.78
CA LEU A 261 -9.66 6.05 4.16
C LEU A 261 -9.33 4.97 5.18
N ALA A 262 -8.37 5.23 6.07
CA ALA A 262 -7.95 4.29 7.10
C ALA A 262 -9.11 3.93 8.05
N LEU A 263 -9.89 4.94 8.46
CA LEU A 263 -11.06 4.76 9.31
C LEU A 263 -12.17 4.00 8.60
N SER A 264 -12.47 4.33 7.34
CA SER A 264 -13.46 3.61 6.53
C SER A 264 -13.08 2.13 6.39
N LEU A 265 -11.82 1.83 6.07
CA LEU A 265 -11.31 0.46 5.96
C LEU A 265 -11.38 -0.29 7.30
N HIS A 266 -10.99 0.36 8.41
CA HIS A 266 -11.01 -0.22 9.74
C HIS A 266 -12.45 -0.60 10.18
N LEU A 267 -13.43 0.24 9.86
CA LEU A 267 -14.84 0.05 10.20
C LEU A 267 -15.61 -0.86 9.23
N LEU A 268 -15.06 -1.14 8.05
CA LEU A 268 -15.68 -1.95 7.00
C LEU A 268 -16.23 -3.32 7.48
N PRO A 269 -15.59 -4.08 8.39
CA PRO A 269 -16.13 -5.35 8.90
C PRO A 269 -17.44 -5.18 9.67
N LEU A 270 -17.63 -4.02 10.31
CA LEU A 270 -18.79 -3.69 11.14
C LEU A 270 -19.84 -2.86 10.37
N GLY A 271 -19.48 -2.33 9.21
CA GLY A 271 -20.32 -1.45 8.40
C GLY A 271 -21.37 -2.15 7.54
N PRO A 272 -22.05 -1.40 6.65
CA PRO A 272 -23.09 -1.93 5.79
C PRO A 272 -22.57 -3.05 4.87
N ALA A 273 -23.34 -4.14 4.76
CA ALA A 273 -22.97 -5.28 3.93
C ALA A 273 -22.85 -4.93 2.44
N VAL A 274 -23.56 -3.89 1.97
CA VAL A 274 -23.54 -3.44 0.56
C VAL A 274 -22.10 -3.13 0.12
N LEU A 275 -21.36 -2.34 0.90
CA LEU A 275 -19.98 -1.96 0.54
C LEU A 275 -19.07 -3.20 0.48
N ARG A 276 -19.19 -4.11 1.46
CA ARG A 276 -18.45 -5.39 1.44
C ARG A 276 -18.81 -6.25 0.23
N ARG A 277 -20.08 -6.32 -0.16
CA ARG A 277 -20.53 -7.08 -1.34
C ARG A 277 -20.03 -6.47 -2.65
N CYS A 278 -20.05 -5.14 -2.78
CA CYS A 278 -19.47 -4.44 -3.92
C CYS A 278 -17.97 -4.70 -4.06
N LEU A 279 -17.23 -4.65 -2.95
CA LEU A 279 -15.81 -4.95 -2.94
C LEU A 279 -15.53 -6.43 -3.21
N ALA A 280 -16.35 -7.34 -2.67
CA ALA A 280 -16.26 -8.78 -2.92
C ALA A 280 -16.71 -9.19 -4.34
N TRP A 281 -16.88 -8.25 -5.28
CA TRP A 281 -17.19 -8.56 -6.67
C TRP A 281 -16.04 -9.37 -7.30
N PRO A 282 -16.30 -10.56 -7.89
CA PRO A 282 -15.23 -11.47 -8.29
C PRO A 282 -14.19 -10.89 -9.28
N PRO A 283 -14.58 -10.11 -10.31
CA PRO A 283 -13.61 -9.45 -11.19
C PRO A 283 -12.68 -8.50 -10.43
N LEU A 284 -13.20 -7.73 -9.49
CA LEU A 284 -12.43 -6.82 -8.66
C LEU A 284 -11.46 -7.59 -7.75
N CYS A 285 -11.92 -8.68 -7.14
CA CYS A 285 -11.08 -9.55 -6.31
C CYS A 285 -9.94 -10.20 -7.11
N ARG A 286 -10.20 -10.66 -8.35
CA ARG A 286 -9.16 -11.20 -9.24
C ARG A 286 -8.12 -10.13 -9.56
N LEU A 287 -8.56 -8.93 -9.90
CA LEU A 287 -7.68 -7.80 -10.14
C LEU A 287 -6.81 -7.48 -8.90
N GLY A 288 -7.40 -7.58 -7.71
CA GLY A 288 -6.69 -7.42 -6.43
C GLY A 288 -5.59 -8.45 -6.17
N LYS A 289 -5.79 -9.70 -6.63
CA LYS A 289 -4.78 -10.77 -6.54
C LYS A 289 -3.59 -10.52 -7.47
N TRP A 290 -3.84 -9.94 -8.64
CA TRP A 290 -2.82 -9.60 -9.63
C TRP A 290 -2.20 -8.22 -9.44
N SER A 291 -2.74 -7.45 -8.49
CA SER A 291 -2.49 -6.01 -8.41
C SER A 291 -1.02 -5.65 -8.21
N PHE A 292 -0.24 -6.50 -7.53
CA PHE A 292 1.19 -6.25 -7.32
C PHE A 292 1.97 -6.36 -8.62
N SER A 293 1.83 -7.47 -9.35
CA SER A 293 2.47 -7.63 -10.65
C SER A 293 1.98 -6.60 -11.67
N ILE A 294 0.68 -6.28 -11.72
CA ILE A 294 0.17 -5.22 -12.62
C ILE A 294 0.78 -3.86 -12.27
N TYR A 295 0.89 -3.53 -10.97
CA TYR A 295 1.50 -2.29 -10.51
C TYR A 295 2.97 -2.15 -10.95
N LEU A 296 3.76 -3.23 -10.89
CA LEU A 296 5.14 -3.21 -11.39
C LEU A 296 5.20 -2.95 -12.90
N TRP A 297 4.39 -3.69 -13.66
CA TRP A 297 4.50 -3.70 -15.11
C TRP A 297 3.80 -2.54 -15.80
N GLN A 298 2.89 -1.81 -15.16
CA GLN A 298 2.16 -0.73 -15.83
C GLN A 298 3.03 0.45 -16.28
N GLN A 299 4.11 0.77 -15.54
CA GLN A 299 4.86 2.01 -15.74
C GLN A 299 5.56 2.12 -17.11
N PRO A 300 6.28 1.08 -17.61
CA PRO A 300 6.86 1.14 -18.96
C PRO A 300 5.82 1.42 -20.05
N PHE A 301 4.64 0.79 -19.97
CA PHE A 301 3.57 1.01 -20.95
C PHE A 301 2.91 2.37 -20.80
N TYR A 302 2.75 2.86 -19.57
CA TYR A 302 2.28 4.22 -19.33
C TYR A 302 3.24 5.25 -19.95
N ILE A 303 4.56 5.10 -19.76
CA ILE A 303 5.56 5.99 -20.35
C ILE A 303 5.53 5.90 -21.88
N TRP A 304 5.39 4.69 -22.43
CA TRP A 304 5.26 4.49 -23.88
C TRP A 304 4.04 5.22 -24.48
N VAL A 305 2.88 5.15 -23.82
CA VAL A 305 1.66 5.88 -24.23
C VAL A 305 1.82 7.39 -24.02
N ARG A 306 2.36 7.81 -22.87
CA ARG A 306 2.56 9.24 -22.53
C ARG A 306 3.50 9.95 -23.49
N ASN A 307 4.51 9.26 -23.99
CA ASN A 307 5.45 9.80 -24.96
C ASN A 307 4.93 9.71 -26.40
N GLU A 308 3.63 9.42 -26.59
CA GLU A 308 2.96 9.32 -27.90
C GLU A 308 3.56 8.26 -28.83
N GLN A 309 4.29 7.28 -28.27
CA GLN A 309 4.93 6.20 -29.03
C GLN A 309 4.00 4.99 -29.22
N GLY A 310 2.87 4.95 -28.50
CA GLY A 310 1.96 3.81 -28.47
C GLY A 310 0.49 4.20 -28.30
N SER A 311 -0.39 3.31 -28.75
CA SER A 311 -1.84 3.47 -28.56
C SER A 311 -2.24 3.24 -27.11
N LEU A 312 -3.17 4.06 -26.60
CA LEU A 312 -3.77 3.93 -25.27
C LEU A 312 -4.21 2.49 -24.95
N TRP A 313 -4.96 1.87 -25.85
CA TRP A 313 -5.52 0.53 -25.63
C TRP A 313 -4.45 -0.55 -25.67
N LEU A 314 -3.42 -0.39 -26.51
CA LEU A 314 -2.27 -1.29 -26.53
C LEU A 314 -1.43 -1.15 -25.26
N GLY A 315 -1.26 0.07 -24.72
CA GLY A 315 -0.56 0.29 -23.46
C GLY A 315 -1.27 -0.34 -22.27
N ILE A 316 -2.59 -0.17 -22.17
CA ILE A 316 -3.39 -0.82 -21.12
C ILE A 316 -3.34 -2.34 -21.27
N ALA A 317 -3.54 -2.86 -22.48
CA ALA A 317 -3.49 -4.30 -22.73
C ALA A 317 -2.11 -4.89 -22.43
N GLY A 318 -1.03 -4.19 -22.81
CA GLY A 318 0.35 -4.58 -22.52
C GLY A 318 0.65 -4.59 -21.03
N ALA A 319 0.25 -3.56 -20.29
CA ALA A 319 0.39 -3.49 -18.83
C ALA A 319 -0.32 -4.65 -18.13
N LEU A 320 -1.56 -4.94 -18.52
CA LEU A 320 -2.34 -6.04 -17.95
C LEU A 320 -1.74 -7.40 -18.32
N LEU A 321 -1.36 -7.61 -19.58
CA LEU A 321 -0.77 -8.87 -20.04
C LEU A 321 0.57 -9.14 -19.36
N ALA A 322 1.48 -8.16 -19.34
CA ALA A 322 2.78 -8.29 -18.67
C ALA A 322 2.60 -8.54 -17.16
N GLY A 323 1.69 -7.82 -16.51
CA GLY A 323 1.34 -8.05 -15.10
C GLY A 323 0.80 -9.44 -14.84
N LEU A 324 -0.09 -9.95 -15.70
CA LEU A 324 -0.65 -11.30 -15.58
C LEU A 324 0.40 -12.40 -15.79
N LEU A 325 1.26 -12.24 -16.80
CA LEU A 325 2.36 -13.16 -17.08
C LEU A 325 3.34 -13.17 -15.90
N SER A 326 3.73 -12.00 -15.39
CA SER A 326 4.59 -11.89 -14.21
C SER A 326 3.97 -12.56 -12.99
N TYR A 327 2.66 -12.37 -12.77
CA TYR A 327 1.97 -13.03 -11.67
C TYR A 327 2.01 -14.56 -11.79
N ALA A 328 1.69 -15.07 -12.99
CA ALA A 328 1.57 -16.51 -13.24
C ALA A 328 2.92 -17.24 -13.27
N LEU A 329 3.94 -16.60 -13.87
CA LEU A 329 5.24 -17.21 -14.15
C LEU A 329 6.29 -16.93 -13.07
N ILE A 330 6.16 -15.83 -12.32
CA ILE A 330 7.18 -15.40 -11.35
C ILE A 330 6.58 -15.30 -9.94
N GLU A 331 5.65 -14.37 -9.71
CA GLU A 331 5.18 -14.05 -8.36
C GLU A 331 4.59 -15.28 -7.67
N LYS A 332 3.59 -15.92 -8.28
CA LYS A 332 2.87 -17.06 -7.68
C LYS A 332 3.76 -18.31 -7.48
N PRO A 333 4.52 -18.81 -8.47
CA PRO A 333 5.32 -20.01 -8.29
C PRO A 333 6.46 -19.79 -7.29
N VAL A 334 7.22 -18.69 -7.41
CA VAL A 334 8.34 -18.41 -6.50
C VAL A 334 7.84 -18.21 -5.07
N ARG A 335 6.74 -17.47 -4.89
CA ARG A 335 6.12 -17.31 -3.58
C ARG A 335 5.69 -18.63 -2.95
N ARG A 336 5.10 -19.54 -3.74
CA ARG A 336 4.70 -20.87 -3.24
C ARG A 336 5.91 -21.68 -2.81
N TRP A 337 6.96 -21.71 -3.65
CA TRP A 337 8.19 -22.42 -3.36
C TRP A 337 8.88 -21.89 -2.10
N LEU A 338 9.08 -20.56 -1.98
CA LEU A 338 9.71 -19.95 -0.81
C LEU A 338 8.94 -20.25 0.48
N ASN A 339 7.62 -20.11 0.47
CA ASN A 339 6.80 -20.37 1.65
C ASN A 339 6.80 -21.84 2.06
N ALA A 340 6.84 -22.78 1.10
CA ALA A 340 6.94 -24.21 1.41
C ALA A 340 8.27 -24.56 2.08
N ASN A 341 9.39 -24.02 1.57
CA ASN A 341 10.72 -24.27 2.13
C ASN A 341 10.95 -23.56 3.47
N TRP A 342 10.38 -22.37 3.66
CA TRP A 342 10.52 -21.63 4.92
C TRP A 342 9.60 -22.10 6.04
N ALA A 343 8.51 -22.80 5.73
CA ALA A 343 7.68 -23.44 6.73
C ALA A 343 8.43 -24.54 7.50
N ALA A 344 9.48 -25.10 6.91
CA ALA A 344 10.33 -26.12 7.53
C ALA A 344 11.42 -25.54 8.46
N LEU A 345 11.65 -24.22 8.45
CA LEU A 345 12.69 -23.58 9.25
C LEU A 345 12.13 -23.06 10.58
N PRO A 346 12.87 -23.19 11.70
CA PRO A 346 12.47 -22.58 12.97
C PRO A 346 12.25 -21.07 12.84
N ALA A 347 11.35 -20.56 13.69
CA ALA A 347 10.85 -19.19 13.69
C ALA A 347 11.83 -18.19 14.32
#